data_AF-A0A519T9R5-F1
#
_entry.id   AF-A0A519T9R5-F1
#
_cell.length_a   1.000
_cell.length_b   1.000
_cell.length_c   1.000
_cell.angle_alpha   90.00
_cell.angle_beta   90.00
_cell.angle_gamma   90.00
#
_symmetry.space_group_name_H-M   'P 1'
#
loop_
_entity.id
_entity.type
_entity.pdbx_description
1 polymer ?
#
loop_
_entity_poly.entity_id
_entity_poly.type
_entity_poly.pdbx_seq_one_letter_code
_entity_poly.pdbx_strand_id
1 'polypeptide(L)'
;MTIKIFLVAVAGVVLPLAATAQIGAEAQGGKLTTWVALGLDRELSARWSSVTDIGVGRHSDPTGSLNPVKRTGLFVLTQDFVYRLHPNWRVSLSGGYWRRDAYQDAPPYEAEQPNNYRDELRPYARLYYDWALGRMALTNSLRTDYRFYFTPGFGERWPTPFEFRLRDMVTARFPLDQAGHRFLILSDEVLTATDAYGPAAAHTLGQSWSPYKLTENRFSVYYRRTLDIPRHHLDCDLGVMYQYWREAQKTAFNTSFNLMLDVIVR
;
A
#
# COMPACT_ATOMS: atom_id res chain seq x y z
N MET A 1 50.00 5.73 -10.42
CA MET A 1 48.93 6.16 -9.48
C MET A 1 47.86 5.07 -9.53
N THR A 2 47.91 4.15 -8.58
CA THR A 2 47.29 2.82 -8.71
C THR A 2 46.18 2.72 -7.68
N ILE A 3 44.93 2.74 -8.15
CA ILE A 3 43.74 2.61 -7.29
C ILE A 3 43.70 1.15 -6.79
N LYS A 4 43.99 0.96 -5.51
CA LYS A 4 43.79 -0.32 -4.81
C LYS A 4 42.30 -0.43 -4.47
N ILE A 5 41.56 -1.21 -5.24
CA ILE A 5 40.20 -1.62 -4.90
C ILE A 5 40.30 -2.67 -3.79
N PHE A 6 39.86 -2.30 -2.59
CA PHE A 6 39.63 -3.25 -1.50
C PHE A 6 38.41 -4.11 -1.86
N LEU A 7 38.65 -5.33 -2.33
CA LEU A 7 37.66 -6.39 -2.31
C LEU A 7 37.56 -6.91 -0.87
N VAL A 8 36.63 -6.36 -0.10
CA VAL A 8 36.21 -6.99 1.15
C VAL A 8 35.25 -8.11 0.78
N ALA A 9 35.79 -9.32 0.71
CA ALA A 9 35.02 -10.54 0.75
C ALA A 9 34.38 -10.65 2.14
N VAL A 10 33.09 -10.33 2.26
CA VAL A 10 32.26 -10.86 3.34
C VAL A 10 31.36 -11.92 2.70
N ALA A 11 31.70 -13.18 2.99
CA ALA A 11 30.79 -14.29 2.85
C ALA A 11 29.56 -14.04 3.73
N GLY A 12 28.52 -13.47 3.12
CA GLY A 12 27.21 -13.31 3.74
C GLY A 12 26.49 -14.64 3.73
N VAL A 13 26.24 -15.17 4.92
CA VAL A 13 25.35 -16.29 5.19
C VAL A 13 24.06 -16.12 4.39
N VAL A 14 23.73 -17.12 3.56
CA VAL A 14 22.44 -17.23 2.88
C VAL A 14 21.37 -17.46 3.94
N LEU A 15 20.71 -16.39 4.38
CA LEU A 15 19.45 -16.51 5.12
C LEU A 15 18.32 -16.62 4.10
N PRO A 16 17.38 -17.57 4.25
CA PRO A 16 16.19 -17.62 3.41
C PRO A 16 15.31 -16.41 3.76
N LEU A 17 15.46 -15.33 3.01
CA LEU A 17 14.59 -14.16 3.10
C LEU A 17 13.28 -14.49 2.39
N ALA A 18 12.34 -15.06 3.14
CA ALA A 18 10.94 -15.00 2.76
C ALA A 18 10.45 -13.57 2.99
N ALA A 19 10.67 -12.71 2.00
CA ALA A 19 10.23 -11.33 2.02
C ALA A 19 8.71 -11.25 1.81
N THR A 20 7.97 -11.18 2.91
CA THR A 20 6.51 -11.03 2.91
C THR A 20 6.12 -9.58 2.64
N ALA A 21 5.15 -9.37 1.75
CA ALA A 21 4.54 -8.06 1.58
C ALA A 21 3.69 -7.72 2.80
N GLN A 22 3.72 -6.43 3.17
CA GLN A 22 2.73 -5.81 4.03
C GLN A 22 1.49 -5.46 3.22
N ILE A 23 0.30 -5.62 3.80
CA ILE A 23 -0.95 -5.29 3.10
C ILE A 23 -1.08 -3.77 3.11
N GLY A 24 -1.07 -3.16 1.92
CA GLY A 24 -1.03 -1.71 1.77
C GLY A 24 -2.30 -1.05 2.32
N ALA A 25 -2.17 -0.30 3.42
CA ALA A 25 -3.25 0.51 3.97
C ALA A 25 -3.38 1.87 3.23
N GLU A 26 -4.58 2.44 3.19
CA GLU A 26 -4.82 3.82 2.74
C GLU A 26 -5.48 4.59 3.91
N ALA A 27 -5.01 5.80 4.22
CA ALA A 27 -5.45 6.59 5.39
C ALA A 27 -6.09 7.94 5.02
N GLN A 28 -6.84 7.98 3.92
CA GLN A 28 -7.51 9.20 3.46
C GLN A 28 -8.91 9.33 4.06
N GLY A 29 -9.40 10.58 4.20
CA GLY A 29 -10.79 10.86 4.57
C GLY A 29 -11.03 11.30 6.02
N GLY A 30 -10.05 11.17 6.91
CA GLY A 30 -10.16 11.61 8.32
C GLY A 30 -8.81 11.87 8.98
N LYS A 31 -8.82 12.43 10.20
CA LYS A 31 -7.59 12.66 11.00
C LYS A 31 -7.04 11.38 11.62
N LEU A 32 -7.92 10.46 12.00
CA LEU A 32 -7.56 9.13 12.47
C LEU A 32 -8.31 8.08 11.65
N THR A 33 -7.59 7.11 11.11
CA THR A 33 -8.15 6.00 10.35
C THR A 33 -7.79 4.68 10.99
N THR A 34 -8.54 3.64 10.69
CA THR A 34 -8.23 2.25 11.06
C THR A 34 -8.25 1.38 9.83
N TRP A 35 -7.32 0.43 9.78
CA TRP A 35 -7.19 -0.57 8.74
C TRP A 35 -7.11 -1.95 9.37
N VAL A 36 -7.87 -2.88 8.83
CA VAL A 36 -7.79 -4.30 9.18
C VAL A 36 -7.70 -5.10 7.89
N ALA A 37 -6.73 -6.00 7.80
CA ALA A 37 -6.58 -6.87 6.65
C ALA A 37 -6.26 -8.33 7.02
N LEU A 38 -6.69 -9.21 6.13
CA LEU A 38 -6.40 -10.63 6.15
C LEU A 38 -5.71 -11.01 4.84
N GLY A 39 -4.54 -11.63 4.94
CA GLY A 39 -3.74 -12.09 3.82
C GLY A 39 -3.54 -13.60 3.82
N LEU A 40 -3.45 -14.17 2.62
CA LEU A 40 -3.04 -15.54 2.36
C LEU A 40 -1.83 -15.52 1.42
N ASP A 41 -0.67 -15.91 1.93
CA ASP A 41 0.57 -16.03 1.16
C ASP A 41 0.88 -17.52 0.96
N ARG A 42 0.82 -17.96 -0.30
CA ARG A 42 0.96 -19.36 -0.67
C ARG A 42 2.11 -19.54 -1.65
N GLU A 43 3.09 -20.37 -1.29
CA GLU A 43 4.06 -20.86 -2.26
C GLU A 43 3.39 -21.83 -3.25
N LEU A 44 3.50 -21.52 -4.54
CA LEU A 44 2.99 -22.37 -5.63
C LEU A 44 4.11 -23.27 -6.19
N SER A 45 5.35 -22.77 -6.19
CA SER A 45 6.56 -23.50 -6.57
C SER A 45 7.79 -22.80 -5.98
N ALA A 46 8.99 -23.35 -6.20
CA ALA A 46 10.25 -22.75 -5.76
C ALA A 46 10.49 -21.30 -6.27
N ARG A 47 9.79 -20.87 -7.32
CA ARG A 47 9.90 -19.51 -7.88
C ARG A 47 8.60 -18.71 -7.89
N TRP A 48 7.45 -19.33 -7.63
CA TRP A 48 6.15 -18.67 -7.71
C TRP A 48 5.45 -18.68 -6.36
N SER A 49 4.88 -17.54 -6.01
CA SER A 49 3.98 -17.38 -4.86
C SER A 49 2.73 -16.62 -5.28
N SER A 50 1.62 -16.92 -4.60
CA SER A 50 0.34 -16.23 -4.72
C SER A 50 0.07 -15.52 -3.41
N VAL A 51 -0.22 -14.23 -3.46
CA VAL A 51 -0.64 -13.46 -2.29
C VAL A 51 -2.03 -12.90 -2.56
N THR A 52 -2.98 -13.28 -1.72
CA THR A 52 -4.37 -12.78 -1.79
C THR A 52 -4.67 -12.03 -0.50
N ASP A 53 -5.15 -10.79 -0.62
CA ASP A 53 -5.49 -9.99 0.55
C ASP A 53 -6.89 -9.41 0.46
N ILE A 54 -7.57 -9.36 1.60
CA ILE A 54 -8.82 -8.62 1.79
C ILE A 54 -8.61 -7.62 2.93
N GLY A 55 -9.05 -6.38 2.72
CA GLY A 55 -8.83 -5.31 3.68
C GLY A 55 -10.02 -4.36 3.78
N VAL A 56 -10.23 -3.84 4.98
CA VAL A 56 -11.25 -2.83 5.28
C VAL A 56 -10.64 -1.66 6.03
N GLY A 57 -11.00 -0.46 5.59
CA GLY A 57 -10.61 0.81 6.18
C GLY A 57 -11.82 1.57 6.71
N ARG A 58 -11.65 2.24 7.84
CA ARG A 58 -12.62 3.20 8.41
C ARG A 58 -11.90 4.48 8.81
N HIS A 59 -12.63 5.57 8.91
CA HIS A 59 -12.04 6.85 9.30
C HIS A 59 -12.95 7.73 10.15
N SER A 60 -12.30 8.60 10.92
CA SER A 60 -12.91 9.68 11.67
C SER A 60 -13.44 10.79 10.77
N ASP A 61 -13.95 11.88 11.35
CA ASP A 61 -14.23 13.10 10.59
C ASP A 61 -12.93 13.81 10.18
N PRO A 62 -12.96 14.65 9.13
CA PRO A 62 -11.81 15.47 8.75
C PRO A 62 -11.55 16.59 9.77
N THR A 63 -12.63 17.13 10.35
CA THR A 63 -12.59 18.06 11.49
C THR A 63 -13.62 17.59 12.53
N GLY A 64 -13.25 17.64 13.82
CA GLY A 64 -14.14 17.20 14.90
C GLY A 64 -13.81 15.82 15.47
N SER A 65 -14.77 14.89 15.42
CA SER A 65 -14.66 13.61 16.12
C SER A 65 -13.47 12.78 15.63
N LEU A 66 -12.67 12.28 16.58
CA LEU A 66 -11.55 11.37 16.34
C LEU A 66 -11.96 9.89 16.43
N ASN A 67 -13.26 9.57 16.39
CA ASN A 67 -13.71 8.17 16.39
C ASN A 67 -13.27 7.47 15.08
N PRO A 68 -12.30 6.54 15.10
CA PRO A 68 -11.71 6.00 13.88
C PRO A 68 -12.59 4.99 13.16
N VAL A 69 -13.65 4.52 13.81
CA VAL A 69 -14.62 3.57 13.27
C VAL A 69 -15.95 4.24 12.92
N LYS A 70 -15.98 5.57 12.78
CA LYS A 70 -17.22 6.31 12.50
C LYS A 70 -17.74 6.04 11.09
N ARG A 71 -16.93 6.29 10.07
CA ARG A 71 -17.30 6.20 8.66
C ARG A 71 -16.59 5.03 7.98
N THR A 72 -17.26 4.38 7.06
CA THR A 72 -16.63 3.37 6.21
C THR A 72 -15.72 4.10 5.23
N GLY A 73 -14.49 3.65 5.05
CA GLY A 73 -13.53 4.36 4.20
C GLY A 73 -13.26 3.58 2.93
N LEU A 74 -12.82 2.33 3.09
CA LEU A 74 -12.26 1.55 2.00
C LEU A 74 -12.55 0.07 2.16
N PHE A 75 -12.81 -0.59 1.05
CA PHE A 75 -12.72 -2.04 0.91
C PHE A 75 -11.69 -2.37 -0.16
N VAL A 76 -10.89 -3.41 0.06
CA VAL A 76 -9.84 -3.86 -0.85
C VAL A 76 -9.89 -5.37 -0.99
N LEU A 77 -9.71 -5.83 -2.23
CA LEU A 77 -9.40 -7.21 -2.57
C LEU A 77 -8.26 -7.22 -3.59
N THR A 78 -7.16 -7.91 -3.30
CA THR A 78 -6.00 -8.01 -4.18
C THR A 78 -5.56 -9.43 -4.42
N GLN A 79 -4.96 -9.65 -5.58
CA GLN A 79 -4.28 -10.88 -5.96
C GLN A 79 -2.95 -10.53 -6.63
N ASP A 80 -1.86 -11.01 -6.04
CA ASP A 80 -0.51 -10.88 -6.57
C ASP A 80 0.01 -12.27 -6.98
N PHE A 81 0.62 -12.36 -8.16
CA PHE A 81 1.44 -13.50 -8.56
C PHE A 81 2.89 -13.06 -8.62
N VAL A 82 3.69 -13.51 -7.65
CA VAL A 82 5.08 -13.07 -7.46
C VAL A 82 6.02 -14.14 -7.99
N TYR A 83 6.89 -13.74 -8.92
CA TYR A 83 7.96 -14.57 -9.49
C TYR A 83 9.33 -14.14 -8.96
N ARG A 84 10.13 -15.12 -8.51
CA ARG A 84 11.53 -14.93 -8.12
C ARG A 84 12.44 -15.06 -9.34
N LEU A 85 12.88 -13.92 -9.87
CA LEU A 85 13.81 -13.82 -11.01
C LEU A 85 15.25 -14.17 -10.60
N HIS A 86 15.65 -13.68 -9.43
CA HIS A 86 16.98 -13.82 -8.84
C HIS A 86 16.82 -13.90 -7.31
N PRO A 87 17.79 -14.42 -6.54
CA PRO A 87 17.74 -14.38 -5.07
C PRO A 87 17.38 -13.03 -4.45
N ASN A 88 17.76 -11.93 -5.10
CA ASN A 88 17.48 -10.55 -4.66
C ASN A 88 16.40 -9.84 -5.48
N TRP A 89 15.93 -10.43 -6.60
CA TRP A 89 14.98 -9.76 -7.48
C TRP A 89 13.71 -10.58 -7.61
N ARG A 90 12.58 -9.93 -7.33
CA ARG A 90 11.26 -10.49 -7.58
C ARG A 90 10.45 -9.53 -8.43
N VAL A 91 9.53 -10.07 -9.21
CA VAL A 91 8.54 -9.29 -9.96
C VAL A 91 7.17 -9.83 -9.65
N SER A 92 6.15 -8.98 -9.57
CA SER A 92 4.76 -9.42 -9.50
C SER A 92 3.93 -8.83 -10.62
N LEU A 93 2.99 -9.65 -11.11
CA LEU A 93 1.86 -9.22 -11.89
C LEU A 93 0.62 -9.41 -11.04
N SER A 94 -0.20 -8.36 -10.99
CA SER A 94 -1.18 -8.22 -9.94
C SER A 94 -2.43 -7.50 -10.41
N GLY A 95 -3.53 -7.76 -9.72
CA GLY A 95 -4.79 -7.06 -9.91
C GLY A 95 -5.55 -6.93 -8.61
N GLY A 96 -6.46 -5.98 -8.56
CA GLY A 96 -7.38 -5.88 -7.43
C GLY A 96 -8.55 -4.97 -7.69
N TYR A 97 -9.45 -4.99 -6.72
CA TYR A 97 -10.65 -4.18 -6.64
C TYR A 97 -10.63 -3.35 -5.36
N TRP A 98 -10.98 -2.08 -5.49
CA TRP A 98 -11.15 -1.15 -4.39
C TRP A 98 -12.55 -0.56 -4.46
N ARG A 99 -13.21 -0.45 -3.32
CA ARG A 99 -14.40 0.39 -3.16
C ARG A 99 -14.11 1.45 -2.13
N ARG A 100 -14.34 2.71 -2.48
CA ARG A 100 -14.10 3.84 -1.59
C ARG A 100 -15.34 4.69 -1.43
N ASP A 101 -15.76 4.92 -0.20
CA ASP A 101 -16.93 5.74 0.08
C ASP A 101 -16.60 7.23 -0.10
N ALA A 102 -17.56 7.99 -0.60
CA ALA A 102 -17.49 9.43 -0.82
C ALA A 102 -18.37 10.15 0.20
N TYR A 103 -17.84 11.22 0.79
CA TYR A 103 -18.49 12.02 1.82
C TYR A 103 -18.37 13.49 1.48
N GLN A 104 -19.38 14.27 1.90
CA GLN A 104 -19.38 15.71 1.76
C GLN A 104 -18.15 16.35 2.44
N ASP A 105 -17.68 17.46 1.91
CA ASP A 105 -16.52 18.19 2.44
C ASP A 105 -16.81 19.02 3.70
N ALA A 106 -18.08 19.19 4.07
CA ALA A 106 -18.52 20.00 5.21
C ALA A 106 -19.29 19.17 6.24
N PRO A 107 -19.27 19.55 7.54
CA PRO A 107 -20.11 18.93 8.56
C PRO A 107 -21.58 18.91 8.13
N PRO A 108 -22.32 17.80 8.31
CA PRO A 108 -21.98 16.64 9.15
C PRO A 108 -21.15 15.54 8.46
N TYR A 109 -20.61 15.80 7.26
CA TYR A 109 -19.80 14.87 6.46
C TYR A 109 -20.57 13.61 6.05
N GLU A 110 -21.83 13.80 5.64
CA GLU A 110 -22.71 12.72 5.19
C GLU A 110 -22.23 12.10 3.88
N ALA A 111 -22.66 10.87 3.62
CA ALA A 111 -22.32 10.18 2.37
C ALA A 111 -22.90 10.92 1.16
N GLU A 112 -22.14 11.05 0.08
CA GLU A 112 -22.58 11.76 -1.13
C GLU A 112 -23.64 10.94 -1.90
N GLN A 113 -24.87 11.41 -1.92
CA GLN A 113 -25.97 10.80 -2.70
C GLN A 113 -26.17 11.59 -4.00
N PRO A 114 -26.49 10.95 -5.15
CA PRO A 114 -26.59 9.52 -5.40
C PRO A 114 -25.31 8.97 -6.06
N ASN A 115 -24.18 8.86 -5.33
CA ASN A 115 -22.94 8.20 -5.79
C ASN A 115 -22.01 8.02 -4.58
N ASN A 116 -22.50 7.31 -3.57
CA ASN A 116 -21.89 7.26 -2.24
C ASN A 116 -20.56 6.51 -2.18
N TYR A 117 -20.15 5.85 -3.26
CA TYR A 117 -18.84 5.24 -3.37
C TYR A 117 -18.33 5.21 -4.82
N ARG A 118 -17.02 5.05 -4.94
CA ARG A 118 -16.30 4.88 -6.19
C ARG A 118 -15.75 3.46 -6.25
N ASP A 119 -16.03 2.77 -7.35
CA ASP A 119 -15.45 1.47 -7.67
C ASP A 119 -14.15 1.68 -8.46
N GLU A 120 -13.10 0.94 -8.10
CA GLU A 120 -11.80 1.02 -8.76
C GLU A 120 -11.26 -0.37 -9.10
N LEU A 121 -10.76 -0.51 -10.34
CA LEU A 121 -9.98 -1.66 -10.76
C LEU A 121 -8.54 -1.21 -10.96
N ARG A 122 -7.60 -1.97 -10.37
CA ARG A 122 -6.17 -1.64 -10.48
C ARG A 122 -5.36 -2.88 -10.88
N PRO A 123 -5.08 -3.09 -12.17
CA PRO A 123 -3.94 -3.89 -12.58
C PRO A 123 -2.64 -3.14 -12.26
N TYR A 124 -1.65 -3.88 -11.78
CA TYR A 124 -0.33 -3.33 -11.47
C TYR A 124 0.77 -4.36 -11.60
N ALA A 125 1.99 -3.83 -11.74
CA ALA A 125 3.22 -4.61 -11.67
C ALA A 125 4.08 -4.06 -10.53
N ARG A 126 4.83 -4.95 -9.87
CA ARG A 126 5.79 -4.55 -8.84
C ARG A 126 7.14 -5.23 -9.06
N LEU A 127 8.21 -4.45 -8.97
CA LEU A 127 9.58 -4.93 -8.93
C LEU A 127 10.07 -4.83 -7.48
N TYR A 128 10.73 -5.87 -6.99
CA TYR A 128 11.29 -5.92 -5.64
C TYR A 128 12.80 -6.15 -5.74
N TYR A 129 13.54 -5.44 -4.89
CA TYR A 129 14.95 -5.69 -4.62
C TYR A 129 15.16 -5.94 -3.14
N ASP A 130 15.45 -7.19 -2.80
CA ASP A 130 15.69 -7.65 -1.43
C ASP A 130 17.19 -7.69 -1.14
N TRP A 131 17.60 -7.11 -0.03
CA TRP A 131 18.99 -7.09 0.44
C TRP A 131 19.04 -7.07 1.96
N ALA A 132 20.22 -7.21 2.53
CA ALA A 132 20.39 -7.23 3.98
C ALA A 132 21.53 -6.32 4.41
N LEU A 133 21.37 -5.72 5.59
CA LEU A 133 22.41 -4.97 6.28
C LEU A 133 22.54 -5.53 7.71
N GLY A 134 23.53 -6.41 7.90
CA GLY A 134 23.68 -7.16 9.14
C GLY A 134 22.45 -8.05 9.40
N ARG A 135 21.75 -7.81 10.51
CA ARG A 135 20.53 -8.55 10.89
C ARG A 135 19.24 -7.95 10.31
N MET A 136 19.31 -6.78 9.69
CA MET A 136 18.16 -6.10 9.11
C MET A 136 17.95 -6.59 7.67
N ALA A 137 16.73 -7.05 7.38
CA ALA A 137 16.30 -7.33 6.02
C ALA A 137 15.67 -6.05 5.43
N LEU A 138 16.05 -5.72 4.20
CA LEU A 138 15.61 -4.53 3.49
C LEU A 138 14.98 -4.95 2.16
N THR A 139 13.83 -4.36 1.85
CA THR A 139 13.16 -4.54 0.56
C THR A 139 12.87 -3.16 -0.01
N ASN A 140 13.43 -2.87 -1.18
CA ASN A 140 12.93 -1.78 -2.02
C ASN A 140 11.90 -2.35 -2.97
N SER A 141 10.79 -1.65 -3.18
CA SER A 141 9.80 -2.06 -4.16
C SER A 141 9.30 -0.88 -4.97
N LEU A 142 9.27 -1.05 -6.29
CA LEU A 142 8.73 -0.10 -7.23
C LEU A 142 7.48 -0.68 -7.88
N ARG A 143 6.34 -0.01 -7.71
CA ARG A 143 5.03 -0.44 -8.23
C ARG A 143 4.48 0.59 -9.20
N THR A 144 3.97 0.11 -10.34
CA THR A 144 3.25 0.92 -11.32
C THR A 144 1.79 0.48 -11.37
N ASP A 145 0.89 1.38 -11.03
CA ASP A 145 -0.55 1.19 -10.97
C ASP A 145 -1.26 1.84 -12.16
N TYR A 146 -2.15 1.07 -12.77
CA TYR A 146 -3.10 1.57 -13.76
C TYR A 146 -4.48 1.56 -13.11
N ARG A 147 -4.98 2.71 -12.70
CA ARG A 147 -6.21 2.82 -11.90
C ARG A 147 -7.35 3.25 -12.79
N PHE A 148 -8.41 2.45 -12.82
CA PHE A 148 -9.63 2.75 -13.54
C PHE A 148 -10.75 3.01 -12.55
N TYR A 149 -11.46 4.13 -12.73
CA TYR A 149 -12.49 4.56 -11.79
C TYR A 149 -13.88 4.54 -12.43
N PHE A 150 -14.84 4.07 -11.64
CA PHE A 150 -16.22 3.88 -12.06
C PHE A 150 -17.19 4.37 -10.99
N THR A 151 -18.40 4.72 -11.43
CA THR A 151 -19.55 4.87 -10.52
C THR A 151 -19.98 3.50 -9.98
N PRO A 152 -20.76 3.47 -8.89
CA PRO A 152 -21.32 2.25 -8.32
C PRO A 152 -21.92 1.32 -9.38
N GLY A 153 -21.48 0.06 -9.39
CA GLY A 153 -22.00 -0.95 -10.32
C GLY A 153 -21.42 -0.89 -11.74
N PHE A 154 -20.31 -0.16 -11.92
CA PHE A 154 -19.56 -0.09 -13.19
C PHE A 154 -20.34 0.51 -14.38
N GLY A 155 -21.44 1.22 -14.12
CA GLY A 155 -22.32 1.75 -15.17
C GLY A 155 -21.70 2.90 -15.96
N GLU A 156 -21.04 3.84 -15.29
CA GLU A 156 -20.41 5.01 -15.90
C GLU A 156 -18.96 5.20 -15.42
N ARG A 157 -18.19 5.98 -16.18
CA ARG A 157 -16.84 6.38 -15.78
C ARG A 157 -16.91 7.49 -14.73
N TRP A 158 -16.06 7.39 -13.72
CA TRP A 158 -15.88 8.48 -12.77
C TRP A 158 -15.34 9.75 -13.48
N PRO A 159 -15.62 10.98 -13.00
CA PRO A 159 -15.13 12.22 -13.62
C PRO A 159 -13.62 12.26 -13.86
N THR A 160 -12.84 11.60 -12.99
CA THR A 160 -11.45 11.22 -13.25
C THR A 160 -11.45 9.76 -13.66
N PRO A 161 -11.50 9.42 -14.96
CA PRO A 161 -11.70 8.03 -15.40
C PRO A 161 -10.47 7.13 -15.21
N PHE A 162 -9.27 7.71 -15.19
CA PHE A 162 -8.02 6.97 -15.19
C PHE A 162 -6.90 7.72 -14.46
N GLU A 163 -6.06 6.99 -13.73
CA GLU A 163 -4.84 7.49 -13.09
C GLU A 163 -3.70 6.49 -13.31
N PHE A 164 -2.53 7.00 -13.72
CA PHE A 164 -1.27 6.28 -13.63
C PHE A 164 -0.57 6.69 -12.34
N ARG A 165 -0.18 5.72 -11.52
CA ARG A 165 0.50 5.95 -10.25
C ARG A 165 1.79 5.15 -10.16
N LEU A 166 2.84 5.81 -9.69
CA LEU A 166 4.10 5.19 -9.30
C LEU A 166 4.20 5.23 -7.78
N ARG A 167 4.51 4.08 -7.19
CA ARG A 167 4.75 3.91 -5.76
C ARG A 167 6.15 3.34 -5.57
N ASP A 168 7.01 4.11 -4.92
CA ASP A 168 8.29 3.62 -4.41
C ASP A 168 8.15 3.35 -2.91
N MET A 169 8.71 2.25 -2.44
CA MET A 169 8.60 1.87 -1.04
C MET A 169 9.86 1.17 -0.57
N VAL A 170 10.35 1.58 0.60
CA VAL A 170 11.46 0.92 1.30
C VAL A 170 10.92 0.36 2.61
N THR A 171 11.15 -0.93 2.84
CA THR A 171 10.77 -1.62 4.08
C THR A 171 12.00 -2.20 4.75
N ALA A 172 12.13 -1.94 6.04
CA ALA A 172 13.16 -2.47 6.92
C ALA A 172 12.55 -3.37 7.99
N ARG A 173 12.99 -4.62 8.06
CA ARG A 173 12.55 -5.60 9.04
C ARG A 173 13.71 -5.94 9.98
N PHE A 174 13.52 -5.60 11.25
CA PHE A 174 14.47 -5.83 12.33
C PHE A 174 14.00 -7.01 13.20
N PRO A 175 14.74 -8.12 13.27
CA PRO A 175 14.43 -9.21 14.20
C PRO A 175 14.66 -8.76 15.64
N LEU A 176 13.62 -8.84 16.47
CA LEU A 176 13.66 -8.51 17.90
C LEU A 176 14.07 -9.70 18.76
N ASP A 177 14.07 -10.90 18.20
CA ASP A 177 14.58 -12.11 18.82
C ASP A 177 15.45 -12.93 17.86
N GLN A 178 16.09 -13.96 18.39
CA GLN A 178 16.90 -14.89 17.61
C GLN A 178 16.06 -15.99 16.96
N ALA A 179 14.86 -16.26 17.49
CA ALA A 179 13.94 -17.28 16.97
C ALA A 179 13.27 -16.85 15.66
N GLY A 180 13.26 -15.56 15.34
CA GLY A 180 12.58 -15.02 14.17
C GLY A 180 11.07 -14.97 14.34
N HIS A 181 10.57 -14.78 15.58
CA HIS A 181 9.12 -14.74 15.86
C HIS A 181 8.61 -13.32 16.14
N ARG A 182 9.51 -12.36 16.37
CA ARG A 182 9.16 -10.97 16.63
C ARG A 182 9.98 -10.03 15.79
N PHE A 183 9.32 -9.05 15.17
CA PHE A 183 10.00 -8.08 14.33
C PHE A 183 9.46 -6.68 14.57
N LEU A 184 10.35 -5.70 14.47
CA LEU A 184 9.99 -4.31 14.21
C LEU A 184 10.11 -4.08 12.70
N ILE A 185 9.07 -3.55 12.08
CA ILE A 185 9.04 -3.26 10.65
C ILE A 185 8.84 -1.76 10.48
N LEU A 186 9.74 -1.12 9.74
CA LEU A 186 9.66 0.27 9.35
C LEU A 186 9.44 0.34 7.84
N SER A 187 8.58 1.24 7.40
CA SER A 187 8.31 1.44 5.98
C SER A 187 8.22 2.93 5.66
N ASP A 188 8.80 3.33 4.53
CA ASP A 188 8.56 4.63 3.89
C ASP A 188 8.03 4.36 2.48
N GLU A 189 6.97 5.05 2.09
CA GLU A 189 6.28 4.90 0.83
C GLU A 189 6.06 6.29 0.19
N VAL A 190 6.56 6.49 -1.03
CA VAL A 190 6.37 7.71 -1.81
C VAL A 190 5.46 7.40 -3.00
N LEU A 191 4.36 8.14 -3.13
CA LEU A 191 3.39 7.95 -4.19
C LEU A 191 3.30 9.20 -5.06
N THR A 192 3.37 8.97 -6.37
CA THR A 192 3.29 10.01 -7.38
C THR A 192 2.29 9.57 -8.45
N ALA A 193 1.57 10.52 -9.06
CA ALA A 193 0.53 10.19 -10.01
C ALA A 193 0.32 11.25 -11.09
N THR A 194 -0.32 10.82 -12.17
CA THR A 194 -0.89 11.65 -13.23
C THR A 194 -2.24 11.08 -13.62
N ASP A 195 -3.21 11.94 -13.88
CA ASP A 195 -4.62 11.57 -14.02
C ASP A 195 -5.17 12.09 -15.35
N ALA A 196 -5.99 11.29 -16.02
CA ALA A 196 -6.79 11.75 -17.14
C ALA A 196 -8.06 12.44 -16.63
N TYR A 197 -8.42 13.56 -17.24
CA TYR A 197 -9.69 14.24 -16.97
C TYR A 197 -10.80 13.72 -17.89
N GLY A 198 -12.03 13.64 -17.38
CA GLY A 198 -13.21 13.46 -18.22
C GLY A 198 -13.42 14.66 -19.17
N PRO A 199 -14.20 14.50 -20.26
CA PRO A 199 -14.35 15.54 -21.30
C PRO A 199 -14.77 16.91 -20.78
N ALA A 200 -15.71 16.96 -19.83
CA ALA A 200 -16.17 18.21 -19.22
C ALA A 200 -15.06 18.92 -18.44
N ALA A 201 -14.30 18.18 -17.62
CA ALA A 201 -13.18 18.73 -16.86
C ALA A 201 -12.03 19.15 -17.80
N ALA A 202 -11.75 18.36 -18.84
CA ALA A 202 -10.72 18.67 -19.82
C ALA A 202 -11.01 19.98 -20.59
N HIS A 203 -12.28 20.23 -20.95
CA HIS A 203 -12.70 21.48 -21.57
C HIS A 203 -12.46 22.69 -20.65
N THR A 204 -12.86 22.59 -19.38
CA THR A 204 -12.69 23.67 -18.40
C THR A 204 -11.22 23.94 -18.07
N LEU A 205 -10.39 22.90 -18.01
CA LEU A 205 -8.98 23.01 -17.65
C LEU A 205 -8.06 23.27 -18.86
N GLY A 206 -8.56 23.15 -20.09
CA GLY A 206 -7.76 23.29 -21.31
C GLY A 206 -6.72 22.18 -21.53
N GLN A 207 -6.81 21.06 -20.80
CA GLN A 207 -5.87 19.94 -20.87
C GLN A 207 -6.56 18.62 -20.54
N SER A 208 -6.14 17.52 -21.17
CA SER A 208 -6.71 16.18 -20.96
C SER A 208 -6.04 15.38 -19.84
N TRP A 209 -4.85 15.81 -19.40
CA TRP A 209 -4.06 15.16 -18.35
C TRP A 209 -3.63 16.16 -17.29
N SER A 210 -3.52 15.70 -16.05
CA SER A 210 -2.93 16.48 -14.98
C SER A 210 -1.38 16.43 -15.04
N PRO A 211 -0.67 17.42 -14.47
CA PRO A 211 0.77 17.32 -14.29
C PRO A 211 1.15 16.17 -13.35
N TYR A 212 2.32 15.58 -13.58
CA TYR A 212 2.88 14.61 -12.64
C TYR A 212 3.12 15.26 -11.28
N LYS A 213 2.64 14.61 -10.21
CA LYS A 213 2.65 15.21 -8.86
C LYS A 213 2.95 14.17 -7.79
N LEU A 214 3.64 14.61 -6.74
CA LEU A 214 3.62 13.93 -5.45
C LEU A 214 2.19 13.98 -4.90
N THR A 215 1.61 12.82 -4.66
CA THR A 215 0.25 12.70 -4.14
C THR A 215 0.27 12.41 -2.65
N GLU A 216 1.15 11.50 -2.22
CA GLU A 216 1.15 10.97 -0.87
C GLU A 216 2.57 10.56 -0.46
N ASN A 217 2.86 10.65 0.83
CA ASN A 217 3.97 9.92 1.43
C ASN A 217 3.54 9.39 2.80
N ARG A 218 3.98 8.18 3.09
CA ARG A 218 3.50 7.37 4.22
C ARG A 218 4.69 6.77 4.93
N PHE A 219 4.75 7.01 6.23
CA PHE A 219 5.70 6.39 7.14
C PHE A 219 4.97 5.47 8.07
N SER A 220 5.42 4.23 8.17
CA SER A 220 4.75 3.22 8.98
C SER A 220 5.71 2.49 9.88
N VAL A 221 5.22 2.14 11.07
CA VAL A 221 5.91 1.30 12.05
C VAL A 221 4.96 0.18 12.46
N TYR A 222 5.44 -1.06 12.42
CA TYR A 222 4.69 -2.23 12.85
C TYR A 222 5.52 -3.07 13.80
N TYR A 223 4.83 -3.64 14.78
CA TYR A 223 5.30 -4.79 15.52
C TYR A 223 4.65 -6.04 14.93
N ARG A 224 5.48 -6.95 14.43
CA ARG A 224 5.05 -8.28 13.95
C ARG A 224 5.28 -9.32 15.02
N ARG A 225 4.28 -10.19 15.22
CA ARG A 225 4.44 -11.46 15.92
C ARG A 225 4.07 -12.60 14.98
N THR A 226 4.99 -13.53 14.78
CA THR A 226 4.77 -14.80 14.08
C THR A 226 4.37 -15.86 15.08
N LEU A 227 3.29 -16.57 14.80
CA LEU A 227 2.79 -17.71 15.58
C LEU A 227 2.85 -18.96 14.71
N ASP A 228 3.46 -20.01 15.24
CA ASP A 228 3.48 -21.31 14.58
C ASP A 228 2.18 -22.05 14.88
N ILE A 229 1.46 -22.43 13.84
CA ILE A 229 0.29 -23.29 13.92
C ILE A 229 0.55 -24.56 13.08
N PRO A 230 -0.15 -25.69 13.32
CA PRO A 230 0.14 -26.91 12.58
C PRO A 230 0.11 -26.68 11.07
N ARG A 231 1.26 -26.89 10.42
CA ARG A 231 1.50 -26.77 8.96
C ARG A 231 1.46 -25.35 8.39
N HIS A 232 1.34 -24.30 9.21
CA HIS A 232 1.27 -22.92 8.75
C HIS A 232 1.96 -21.94 9.72
N HIS A 233 2.27 -20.74 9.24
CA HIS A 233 2.67 -19.62 10.08
C HIS A 233 1.62 -18.52 10.01
N LEU A 234 1.33 -17.91 11.15
CA LEU A 234 0.43 -16.77 11.26
C LEU A 234 1.23 -15.55 11.66
N ASP A 235 1.39 -14.61 10.74
CA ASP A 235 1.98 -13.30 11.01
C ASP A 235 0.89 -12.32 11.42
N CYS A 236 1.01 -11.76 12.63
CA CYS A 236 0.12 -10.71 13.13
C CYS A 236 0.90 -9.40 13.24
N ASP A 237 0.50 -8.39 12.49
CA ASP A 237 1.10 -7.06 12.51
C ASP A 237 0.18 -6.06 13.18
N LEU A 238 0.69 -5.37 14.20
CA LEU A 238 0.05 -4.20 14.78
C LEU A 238 0.91 -2.98 14.49
N GLY A 239 0.35 -1.95 13.87
CA GLY A 239 1.13 -0.79 13.48
C GLY A 239 0.40 0.53 13.47
N VAL A 240 1.19 1.58 13.27
CA VAL A 240 0.74 2.94 13.04
C VAL A 240 1.40 3.49 11.79
N MET A 241 0.64 4.21 10.97
CA MET A 241 1.13 4.93 9.80
C MET A 241 0.82 6.40 9.97
N TYR A 242 1.82 7.24 9.79
CA TYR A 242 1.63 8.65 9.54
C TYR A 242 1.61 8.87 8.04
N GLN A 243 0.57 9.54 7.54
CA GLN A 243 0.44 9.86 6.13
C GLN A 243 0.25 11.37 5.98
N TYR A 244 0.91 11.94 4.98
CA TYR A 244 0.49 13.21 4.40
C TYR A 244 0.17 13.06 2.92
N TRP A 245 -0.81 13.84 2.47
CA TRP A 245 -1.27 13.81 1.08
C TRP A 245 -1.80 15.17 0.64
N ARG A 246 -1.91 15.35 -0.66
CA ARG A 246 -2.44 16.57 -1.26
C ARG A 246 -3.64 16.27 -2.12
N GLU A 247 -4.75 16.97 -1.85
CA GLU A 247 -5.86 17.05 -2.79
C GLU A 247 -5.48 17.97 -3.95
N ALA A 248 -5.87 17.62 -5.18
CA ALA A 248 -5.42 18.30 -6.39
C ALA A 248 -5.68 19.82 -6.41
N GLN A 249 -6.61 20.32 -5.61
CA GLN A 249 -7.02 21.73 -5.57
C GLN A 249 -6.58 22.50 -4.31
N LYS A 250 -5.86 21.87 -3.37
CA LYS A 250 -5.41 22.53 -2.13
C LYS A 250 -3.90 22.71 -2.10
N THR A 251 -3.46 23.87 -1.62
CA THR A 251 -2.03 24.20 -1.45
C THR A 251 -1.42 23.54 -0.21
N ALA A 252 -2.23 23.29 0.82
CA ALA A 252 -1.80 22.65 2.06
C ALA A 252 -1.83 21.11 1.95
N PHE A 253 -0.88 20.45 2.62
CA PHE A 253 -0.93 19.02 2.84
C PHE A 253 -1.94 18.67 3.93
N ASN A 254 -2.73 17.64 3.67
CA ASN A 254 -3.51 16.95 4.68
C ASN A 254 -2.63 15.94 5.41
N THR A 255 -3.02 15.58 6.63
CA THR A 255 -2.30 14.61 7.46
C THR A 255 -3.28 13.71 8.20
N SER A 256 -2.90 12.44 8.40
CA SER A 256 -3.64 11.45 9.18
C SER A 256 -2.70 10.47 9.87
N PHE A 257 -3.24 9.86 10.92
CA PHE A 257 -2.69 8.65 11.50
C PHE A 257 -3.60 7.47 11.17
N ASN A 258 -3.01 6.33 10.83
CA ASN A 258 -3.71 5.07 10.61
C ASN A 258 -3.31 4.04 11.64
N LEU A 259 -4.28 3.44 12.33
CA LEU A 259 -4.08 2.28 13.18
C LEU A 259 -4.30 1.02 12.35
N MET A 260 -3.33 0.11 12.30
CA MET A 260 -3.34 -0.98 11.34
C MET A 260 -3.18 -2.33 12.04
N LEU A 261 -4.00 -3.28 11.61
CA LEU A 261 -3.92 -4.68 12.00
C LEU A 261 -3.92 -5.56 10.75
N ASP A 262 -2.81 -6.25 10.49
CA ASP A 262 -2.74 -7.25 9.42
C ASP A 262 -2.59 -8.65 10.02
N VAL A 263 -3.34 -9.60 9.48
CA VAL A 263 -3.23 -11.02 9.82
C VAL A 263 -2.90 -11.78 8.55
N ILE A 264 -1.76 -12.44 8.47
CA ILE A 264 -1.28 -13.08 7.26
C ILE A 264 -1.02 -14.57 7.55
N VAL A 265 -1.71 -15.43 6.81
CA VAL A 265 -1.52 -16.89 6.87
C VAL A 265 -0.54 -17.31 5.79
N ARG A 266 0.45 -18.13 6.17
CA ARG A 266 1.51 -18.65 5.30
C ARG A 266 1.55 -20.18 5.35
#